data_AF-A0A066WJ21-F1
#
_entry.id   AF-A0A066WJ21-F1
#
_cell.length_a   1.000
_cell.length_b   1.000
_cell.length_c   1.000
_cell.angle_alpha   90.00
_cell.angle_beta   90.00
_cell.angle_gamma   90.00
#
_symmetry.space_group_name_H-M   'P 1'
#
loop_
_entity.id
_entity.type
_entity.pdbx_description
1 polymer ?
#
loop_
_entity_poly.entity_id
_entity_poly.type
_entity_poly.pdbx_seq_one_letter_code
_entity_poly.pdbx_strand_id
1 'polypeptide(L)'
;MSQAGDPLTPSPGQHLTWANVLIAFCFLLIDALLSIYFKLGISRSLLIAAARCAVQLYIMSLVLDRIFAANSLWAVALMALVLNLLAASEVTLNKAKYRYEGMFTVTLTSMIMGCVPCFAVASRFALSQDPWWAPSKFIPALGMALGNAISGVTIATSYTLEQLNSNRDKVETYLAHGATRFEACRPVATDALRLALTPIINQMPVIGLISLPGMFTGAVLGGADVDTAAKLQMIIIFCLSASTAFASLSACIATCGIMVDARGRIRPERAWSAKDGRPTPRVVRQPASSAAAAGDDPAAGALLGVQAQAMWYGIPEAWRRWRRQGNVQLR
;
A
#
# COMPACT_ATOMS: atom_id res chain seq x y z
N MET A 1 2.00 -54.41 12.61
CA MET A 1 2.79 -54.23 11.38
C MET A 1 2.03 -53.25 10.51
N SER A 2 2.56 -52.03 10.45
CA SER A 2 1.95 -50.84 9.84
C SER A 2 1.78 -51.02 8.34
N GLN A 3 0.60 -50.71 7.81
CA GLN A 3 0.36 -50.62 6.38
C GLN A 3 1.31 -49.58 5.78
N ALA A 4 2.23 -50.03 4.94
CA ALA A 4 2.97 -49.19 4.04
C ALA A 4 1.99 -48.72 2.96
N GLY A 5 1.68 -47.41 2.95
CA GLY A 5 0.94 -46.78 1.88
C GLY A 5 1.75 -46.82 0.59
N ASP A 6 1.14 -47.34 -0.47
CA ASP A 6 1.68 -47.47 -1.81
C ASP A 6 1.95 -46.08 -2.42
N PRO A 7 3.20 -45.73 -2.80
CA PRO A 7 3.55 -44.38 -3.27
C PRO A 7 3.08 -44.04 -4.70
N LEU A 8 2.29 -44.91 -5.34
CA LEU A 8 1.86 -44.77 -6.76
C LEU A 8 0.37 -44.47 -6.97
N THR A 9 -0.39 -44.18 -5.90
CA THR A 9 -1.73 -43.62 -6.07
C THR A 9 -1.65 -42.09 -6.02
N PRO A 10 -1.87 -41.36 -7.14
CA PRO A 10 -2.05 -39.93 -7.05
C PRO A 10 -3.26 -39.67 -6.14
N SER A 11 -3.03 -38.99 -5.01
CA SER A 11 -4.10 -38.57 -4.10
C SER A 11 -5.25 -37.99 -4.92
N PRO A 12 -6.51 -38.39 -4.66
CA PRO A 12 -7.65 -37.86 -5.41
C PRO A 12 -7.58 -36.34 -5.36
N GLY A 13 -7.46 -35.72 -6.54
CA GLY A 13 -7.36 -34.28 -6.68
C GLY A 13 -8.48 -33.64 -5.87
N GLN A 14 -8.15 -32.73 -4.97
CA GLN A 14 -9.12 -32.09 -4.09
C GLN A 14 -10.08 -31.26 -4.96
N HIS A 15 -11.25 -31.84 -5.30
CA HIS A 15 -12.27 -31.18 -6.10
C HIS A 15 -12.95 -30.08 -5.26
N LEU A 16 -12.39 -28.87 -5.33
CA LEU A 16 -12.96 -27.69 -4.69
C LEU A 16 -14.10 -27.13 -5.55
N THR A 17 -15.34 -27.39 -5.14
CA THR A 17 -16.54 -26.86 -5.79
C THR A 17 -16.80 -25.41 -5.36
N TRP A 18 -17.46 -24.61 -6.20
CA TRP A 18 -17.93 -23.26 -5.87
C TRP A 18 -18.77 -23.19 -4.58
N ALA A 19 -19.44 -24.29 -4.20
CA ALA A 19 -20.13 -24.42 -2.92
C ALA A 19 -19.20 -24.20 -1.71
N ASN A 20 -17.95 -24.69 -1.76
CA ASN A 20 -16.98 -24.51 -0.68
C ASN A 20 -16.58 -23.03 -0.53
N VAL A 21 -16.44 -22.34 -1.65
CA VAL A 21 -16.15 -20.90 -1.67
C VAL A 21 -17.33 -20.10 -1.08
N LEU A 22 -18.57 -20.47 -1.40
CA LEU A 22 -19.78 -19.88 -0.83
C LEU A 22 -19.88 -20.10 0.69
N ILE A 23 -19.56 -21.31 1.16
CA ILE A 23 -19.52 -21.61 2.60
C ILE A 23 -18.46 -20.74 3.30
N ALA A 24 -17.27 -20.60 2.71
CA ALA A 24 -16.24 -19.70 3.25
C ALA A 24 -16.70 -18.23 3.26
N PHE A 25 -17.42 -17.80 2.23
CA PHE A 25 -17.97 -16.45 2.14
C PHE A 25 -18.99 -16.15 3.25
N CYS A 26 -19.72 -17.15 3.75
CA CYS A 26 -20.64 -16.96 4.88
C CYS A 26 -19.94 -16.50 6.16
N PHE A 27 -18.70 -16.92 6.43
CA PHE A 27 -17.94 -16.40 7.58
C PHE A 27 -17.67 -14.90 7.45
N LEU A 28 -17.38 -14.43 6.23
CA LEU A 28 -17.19 -13.00 5.96
C LEU A 28 -18.50 -12.20 6.08
N LEU A 29 -19.66 -12.83 5.81
CA LEU A 29 -20.97 -12.22 6.09
C LEU A 29 -21.21 -12.05 7.60
N ILE A 30 -20.76 -12.99 8.42
CA ILE A 30 -20.85 -12.88 9.88
C ILE A 30 -20.01 -11.69 10.37
N ASP A 31 -18.79 -11.52 9.86
CA ASP A 31 -17.95 -10.35 10.16
C ASP A 31 -18.63 -9.03 9.73
N ALA A 32 -19.28 -9.03 8.57
CA ALA A 32 -20.02 -7.87 8.09
C ALA A 32 -21.21 -7.54 8.99
N LEU A 33 -21.94 -8.54 9.48
CA LEU A 33 -23.05 -8.39 10.43
C LEU A 33 -22.58 -7.88 11.79
N LEU A 34 -21.48 -8.42 12.33
CA LEU A 34 -20.85 -7.91 13.54
C LEU A 34 -20.45 -6.45 13.37
N SER A 35 -19.87 -6.08 12.22
CA SER A 35 -19.49 -4.71 11.91
C SER A 35 -20.70 -3.75 11.87
N ILE A 36 -21.88 -4.22 11.42
CA ILE A 36 -23.14 -3.46 11.49
C ILE A 36 -23.60 -3.33 12.94
N TYR A 37 -23.59 -4.43 13.69
CA TYR A 37 -24.02 -4.48 15.09
C TYR A 37 -23.22 -3.52 15.97
N PHE A 38 -21.89 -3.54 15.83
CA PHE A 38 -20.99 -2.64 16.55
C PHE A 38 -20.84 -1.26 15.88
N LYS A 39 -21.53 -0.99 14.76
CA LYS A 39 -21.52 0.29 14.02
C LYS A 39 -20.12 0.74 13.59
N LEU A 40 -19.25 -0.17 13.17
CA LEU A 40 -17.88 0.14 12.73
C LEU A 40 -17.85 0.87 11.38
N GLY A 41 -18.90 0.76 10.57
CA GLY A 41 -18.97 1.39 9.24
C GLY A 41 -18.08 0.73 8.17
N ILE A 42 -17.54 -0.46 8.45
CA ILE A 42 -16.59 -1.16 7.56
C ILE A 42 -17.30 -2.22 6.69
N SER A 43 -18.52 -2.66 7.05
CA SER A 43 -19.23 -3.76 6.39
C SER A 43 -19.29 -3.65 4.87
N ARG A 44 -19.64 -2.47 4.32
CA ARG A 44 -19.68 -2.26 2.86
C ARG A 44 -18.28 -2.38 2.24
N SER A 45 -17.27 -1.79 2.88
CA SER A 45 -15.88 -1.86 2.42
C SER A 45 -15.37 -3.31 2.41
N LEU A 46 -15.69 -4.07 3.45
CA LEU A 46 -15.31 -5.48 3.58
C LEU A 46 -15.92 -6.34 2.47
N LEU A 47 -17.23 -6.19 2.20
CA LEU A 47 -17.91 -6.93 1.14
C LEU A 47 -17.41 -6.56 -0.26
N ILE A 48 -17.17 -5.27 -0.51
CA ILE A 48 -16.60 -4.80 -1.78
C ILE A 48 -15.18 -5.36 -1.97
N ALA A 49 -14.36 -5.35 -0.91
CA ALA A 49 -13.02 -5.92 -0.95
C ALA A 49 -13.03 -7.44 -1.19
N ALA A 50 -13.94 -8.17 -0.56
CA ALA A 50 -14.11 -9.60 -0.76
C ALA A 50 -14.54 -9.94 -2.19
N ALA A 51 -15.54 -9.23 -2.73
CA ALA A 51 -15.99 -9.40 -4.10
C ALA A 51 -14.87 -9.07 -5.11
N ARG A 52 -14.15 -7.97 -4.90
CA ARG A 52 -12.98 -7.59 -5.71
C ARG A 52 -11.89 -8.67 -5.63
N CYS A 53 -11.61 -9.23 -4.46
CA CYS A 53 -10.64 -10.30 -4.28
C CYS A 53 -11.03 -11.56 -5.09
N ALA A 54 -12.29 -12.02 -4.98
CA ALA A 54 -12.77 -13.19 -5.71
C ALA A 54 -12.66 -13.01 -7.23
N VAL A 55 -13.13 -11.87 -7.74
CA VAL A 55 -13.04 -11.54 -9.17
C VAL A 55 -11.58 -11.43 -9.63
N GLN A 56 -10.73 -10.78 -8.84
CA GLN A 56 -9.31 -10.63 -9.17
C GLN A 56 -8.57 -11.97 -9.19
N LEU A 57 -8.80 -12.86 -8.23
CA LEU A 57 -8.19 -14.18 -8.21
C LEU A 57 -8.64 -15.03 -9.41
N TYR A 58 -9.92 -14.98 -9.76
CA TYR A 58 -10.43 -15.69 -10.93
C TYR A 58 -9.81 -15.19 -12.24
N ILE A 59 -9.78 -13.86 -12.46
CA ILE A 59 -9.12 -13.26 -13.62
C ILE A 59 -7.64 -13.62 -13.65
N MET A 60 -6.97 -13.54 -12.50
CA MET A 60 -5.55 -13.86 -12.37
C MET A 60 -5.28 -15.32 -12.77
N SER A 61 -6.11 -16.28 -12.35
CA SER A 61 -6.01 -17.67 -12.78
C SER A 61 -6.01 -17.82 -14.30
N LEU A 62 -6.98 -17.18 -14.99
CA LEU A 62 -7.08 -17.24 -16.45
C LEU A 62 -5.88 -16.60 -17.16
N VAL A 63 -5.37 -15.51 -16.59
CA VAL A 63 -4.22 -14.77 -17.14
C VAL A 63 -2.93 -15.59 -16.98
N LEU A 64 -2.68 -16.19 -15.80
CA LEU A 64 -1.47 -16.98 -15.58
C LEU A 64 -1.42 -18.21 -16.48
N ASP A 65 -2.54 -18.91 -16.70
CA ASP A 65 -2.57 -20.07 -17.61
C ASP A 65 -2.08 -19.69 -19.02
N ARG A 66 -2.51 -18.53 -19.53
CA ARG A 66 -2.09 -18.01 -20.83
C ARG A 66 -0.61 -17.62 -20.85
N ILE A 67 -0.11 -17.00 -19.78
CA ILE A 67 1.30 -16.59 -19.68
C ILE A 67 2.22 -17.82 -19.58
N PHE A 68 1.80 -18.83 -18.81
CA PHE A 68 2.55 -20.08 -18.67
C PHE A 68 2.61 -20.84 -19.99
N ALA A 69 1.51 -20.87 -20.76
CA ALA A 69 1.48 -21.45 -22.09
C ALA A 69 2.35 -20.69 -23.11
N ALA A 70 2.41 -19.35 -23.01
CA ALA A 70 3.20 -18.53 -23.93
C ALA A 70 4.72 -18.67 -23.73
N ASN A 71 5.17 -19.05 -22.51
CA ASN A 71 6.56 -19.24 -22.11
C ASN A 71 7.57 -18.28 -22.79
N SER A 72 7.24 -16.99 -22.81
CA SER A 72 8.06 -15.96 -23.46
C SER A 72 8.47 -14.88 -22.46
N LEU A 73 9.72 -14.42 -22.57
CA LEU A 73 10.25 -13.35 -21.73
C LEU A 73 9.41 -12.07 -21.83
N TRP A 74 8.89 -11.77 -23.03
CA TRP A 74 8.04 -10.61 -23.28
C TRP A 74 6.70 -10.69 -22.54
N ALA A 75 6.08 -11.87 -22.46
CA ALA A 75 4.85 -12.05 -21.67
C ALA A 75 5.11 -11.82 -20.18
N VAL A 76 6.23 -12.32 -19.65
CA VAL A 76 6.62 -12.11 -18.24
C VAL A 76 6.92 -10.64 -17.97
N ALA A 77 7.65 -9.97 -18.86
CA ALA A 77 7.95 -8.53 -18.75
C ALA A 77 6.68 -7.67 -18.79
N LEU A 78 5.75 -7.99 -19.70
CA LEU A 78 4.45 -7.31 -19.78
C LEU A 78 3.64 -7.51 -18.50
N MET A 79 3.59 -8.74 -17.97
CA MET A 79 2.90 -9.02 -16.71
C MET A 79 3.54 -8.28 -15.54
N ALA A 80 4.87 -8.28 -15.44
CA ALA A 80 5.59 -7.53 -14.42
C ALA A 80 5.27 -6.04 -14.49
N LEU A 81 5.19 -5.47 -15.69
CA LEU A 81 4.82 -4.07 -15.91
C LEU A 81 3.36 -3.80 -15.49
N VAL A 82 2.41 -4.67 -15.87
CA VAL A 82 1.00 -4.56 -15.47
C VAL A 82 0.86 -4.60 -13.94
N LEU A 83 1.54 -5.55 -13.28
CA LEU A 83 1.51 -5.65 -11.82
C LEU A 83 2.08 -4.39 -11.15
N ASN A 84 3.16 -3.80 -11.68
CA ASN A 84 3.71 -2.55 -11.18
C ASN A 84 2.75 -1.36 -11.37
N LEU A 85 2.09 -1.26 -12.52
CA LEU A 85 1.08 -0.21 -12.77
C LEU A 85 -0.10 -0.34 -11.80
N LEU A 86 -0.59 -1.57 -11.59
CA LEU A 86 -1.65 -1.84 -10.63
C LEU A 86 -1.22 -1.47 -9.21
N ALA A 87 0.00 -1.86 -8.80
CA ALA A 87 0.54 -1.53 -7.49
C ALA A 87 0.67 -0.02 -7.27
N ALA A 88 1.23 0.71 -8.24
CA ALA A 88 1.37 2.17 -8.17
C ALA A 88 0.00 2.88 -8.15
N SER A 89 -0.97 2.39 -8.93
CA SER A 89 -2.34 2.92 -8.91
C SER A 89 -3.02 2.67 -7.56
N GLU A 90 -2.82 1.50 -6.94
CA GLU A 90 -3.40 1.17 -5.64
C GLU A 90 -2.86 2.08 -4.52
N VAL A 91 -1.54 2.31 -4.51
CA VAL A 91 -0.90 3.23 -3.56
C VAL A 91 -1.47 4.64 -3.72
N THR A 92 -1.52 5.16 -4.95
CA THR A 92 -1.87 6.56 -5.20
C THR A 92 -3.36 6.87 -5.15
N LEU A 93 -4.21 5.96 -5.66
CA LEU A 93 -5.66 6.19 -5.79
C LEU A 93 -6.45 5.70 -4.57
N ASN A 94 -6.02 4.62 -3.92
CA ASN A 94 -6.84 3.98 -2.88
C ASN A 94 -6.26 4.17 -1.48
N LYS A 95 -4.93 4.21 -1.34
CA LYS A 95 -4.26 4.19 -0.02
C LYS A 95 -3.66 5.51 0.44
N ALA A 96 -3.30 6.40 -0.48
CA ALA A 96 -2.69 7.69 -0.14
C ALA A 96 -3.68 8.65 0.54
N LYS A 97 -3.38 9.05 1.79
CA LYS A 97 -4.14 10.07 2.53
C LYS A 97 -3.91 11.48 1.97
N TYR A 98 -2.66 11.77 1.61
CA TYR A 98 -2.24 13.02 0.98
C TYR A 98 -1.66 12.72 -0.39
N ARG A 99 -1.90 13.62 -1.36
CA ARG A 99 -1.44 13.48 -2.75
C ARG A 99 -0.66 14.71 -3.17
N TYR A 100 0.24 14.50 -4.12
CA TYR A 100 0.98 15.56 -4.81
C TYR A 100 1.05 15.27 -6.31
N GLU A 101 1.37 16.29 -7.10
CA GLU A 101 1.48 16.18 -8.56
C GLU A 101 2.65 15.27 -8.95
N GLY A 102 2.39 14.26 -9.77
CA GLY A 102 3.40 13.27 -10.17
C GLY A 102 3.62 12.12 -9.18
N MET A 103 2.82 12.01 -8.11
CA MET A 103 2.92 10.91 -7.13
C MET A 103 2.85 9.53 -7.79
N PHE A 104 2.01 9.35 -8.81
CA PHE A 104 1.92 8.07 -9.54
C PHE A 104 3.24 7.70 -10.20
N THR A 105 3.88 8.63 -10.91
CA THR A 105 5.15 8.40 -11.58
C THR A 105 6.26 8.11 -10.58
N VAL A 106 6.30 8.83 -9.46
CA VAL A 106 7.27 8.60 -8.38
C VAL A 106 7.08 7.22 -7.75
N THR A 107 5.85 6.87 -7.39
CA THR A 107 5.56 5.55 -6.83
C THR A 107 5.91 4.44 -7.83
N LEU A 108 5.54 4.60 -9.10
CA LEU A 108 5.83 3.62 -10.14
C LEU A 108 7.34 3.41 -10.32
N THR A 109 8.12 4.48 -10.43
CA THR A 109 9.58 4.36 -10.59
C THR A 109 10.22 3.77 -9.34
N SER A 110 9.76 4.15 -8.14
CA SER A 110 10.22 3.56 -6.87
C SER A 110 9.96 2.07 -6.77
N MET A 111 8.76 1.60 -7.18
CA MET A 111 8.43 0.18 -7.15
C MET A 111 9.19 -0.61 -8.20
N ILE A 112 9.33 -0.07 -9.42
CA ILE A 112 10.14 -0.71 -10.46
C ILE A 112 11.59 -0.83 -10.00
N MET A 113 12.19 0.26 -9.51
CA MET A 113 13.57 0.27 -9.03
C MET A 113 13.80 -0.63 -7.82
N GLY A 114 12.84 -0.73 -6.90
CA GLY A 114 12.96 -1.53 -5.68
C GLY A 114 12.67 -3.02 -5.87
N CYS A 115 11.63 -3.37 -6.63
CA CYS A 115 11.14 -4.74 -6.73
C CYS A 115 11.73 -5.51 -7.91
N VAL A 116 11.79 -4.91 -9.11
CA VAL A 116 12.15 -5.64 -10.33
C VAL A 116 13.63 -6.08 -10.33
N PRO A 117 14.62 -5.20 -10.09
CA PRO A 117 16.03 -5.61 -10.01
C PRO A 117 16.28 -6.60 -8.87
N CYS A 118 15.66 -6.38 -7.71
CA CYS A 118 15.83 -7.26 -6.55
C CYS A 118 15.39 -8.69 -6.87
N PHE A 119 14.21 -8.86 -7.49
CA PHE A 119 13.72 -10.18 -7.87
C PHE A 119 14.40 -10.76 -9.11
N ALA A 120 14.86 -9.95 -10.05
CA ALA A 120 15.66 -10.43 -11.18
C ALA A 120 16.99 -11.04 -10.69
N VAL A 121 17.69 -10.36 -9.78
CA VAL A 121 18.92 -10.86 -9.13
C VAL A 121 18.61 -12.08 -8.27
N ALA A 122 17.56 -12.04 -7.45
CA ALA A 122 17.18 -13.18 -6.61
C ALA A 122 16.85 -14.43 -7.44
N SER A 123 16.10 -14.27 -8.52
CA SER A 123 15.72 -15.40 -9.38
C SER A 123 16.94 -16.04 -10.04
N ARG A 124 17.90 -15.24 -10.50
CA ARG A 124 19.12 -15.74 -11.14
C ARG A 124 20.10 -16.38 -10.15
N PHE A 125 20.36 -15.73 -9.02
CA PHE A 125 21.46 -16.12 -8.11
C PHE A 125 21.00 -16.96 -6.92
N ALA A 126 19.82 -16.66 -6.36
CA ALA A 126 19.37 -17.31 -5.13
C ALA A 126 18.48 -18.53 -5.43
N LEU A 127 17.64 -18.47 -6.45
CA LEU A 127 16.77 -19.59 -6.82
C LEU A 127 17.40 -20.54 -7.85
N SER A 128 18.62 -20.24 -8.33
CA SER A 128 19.37 -21.00 -9.35
C SER A 128 18.49 -21.45 -10.53
N GLN A 129 17.58 -20.58 -10.96
CA GLN A 129 16.65 -20.91 -12.03
C GLN A 129 17.30 -20.67 -13.38
N ASP A 130 17.20 -21.67 -14.25
CA ASP A 130 17.51 -21.54 -15.66
C ASP A 130 16.27 -21.95 -16.48
N PRO A 131 15.60 -21.02 -17.18
CA PRO A 131 15.85 -19.57 -17.26
C PRO A 131 15.44 -18.81 -16.00
N TRP A 132 16.12 -17.69 -15.70
CA TRP A 132 15.83 -16.84 -14.53
C TRP A 132 14.42 -16.20 -14.53
N TRP A 133 13.72 -16.22 -15.66
CA TRP A 133 12.40 -15.63 -15.84
C TRP A 133 11.26 -16.66 -15.78
N ALA A 134 11.50 -17.87 -15.26
CA ALA A 134 10.49 -18.93 -15.19
C ALA A 134 9.15 -18.39 -14.64
N PRO A 135 8.08 -18.34 -15.47
CA PRO A 135 6.86 -17.62 -15.14
C PRO A 135 6.20 -18.10 -13.84
N SER A 136 6.24 -19.41 -13.59
CA SER A 136 5.60 -20.07 -12.45
C SER A 136 6.14 -19.65 -11.09
N LYS A 137 7.41 -19.23 -11.02
CA LYS A 137 8.06 -18.80 -9.78
C LYS A 137 8.22 -17.29 -9.72
N PHE A 138 8.61 -16.67 -10.84
CA PHE A 138 8.89 -15.24 -10.87
C PHE A 138 7.64 -14.37 -10.67
N ILE A 139 6.53 -14.68 -11.34
CA ILE A 139 5.32 -13.84 -11.30
C ILE A 139 4.68 -13.83 -9.91
N PRO A 140 4.43 -14.98 -9.24
CA PRO A 140 3.90 -14.97 -7.88
C PRO A 140 4.84 -14.28 -6.87
N ALA A 141 6.14 -14.51 -7.01
CA ALA A 141 7.15 -13.92 -6.12
C ALA A 141 7.21 -12.39 -6.26
N LEU A 142 7.20 -11.88 -7.50
CA LEU A 142 7.09 -10.44 -7.76
C LEU A 142 5.75 -9.87 -7.27
N GLY A 143 4.64 -10.59 -7.44
CA GLY A 143 3.33 -10.19 -6.91
C GLY A 143 3.34 -10.03 -5.38
N MET A 144 3.99 -10.95 -4.67
CA MET A 144 4.18 -10.84 -3.21
C MET A 144 5.07 -9.65 -2.83
N ALA A 145 6.12 -9.37 -3.61
CA ALA A 145 6.99 -8.21 -3.41
C ALA A 145 6.23 -6.90 -3.54
N LEU A 146 5.46 -6.76 -4.62
CA LEU A 146 4.61 -5.60 -4.84
C LEU A 146 3.55 -5.45 -3.75
N GLY A 147 2.92 -6.55 -3.32
CA GLY A 147 1.93 -6.55 -2.24
C GLY A 147 2.50 -5.99 -0.92
N ASN A 148 3.69 -6.42 -0.53
CA ASN A 148 4.38 -5.89 0.67
C ASN A 148 4.84 -4.44 0.47
N ALA A 149 5.39 -4.13 -0.70
CA ALA A 149 5.88 -2.80 -1.05
C ALA A 149 4.74 -1.75 -1.10
N ILE A 150 3.50 -2.11 -1.50
CA ILE A 150 2.34 -1.22 -1.46
C ILE A 150 2.17 -0.63 -0.06
N SER A 151 2.18 -1.50 0.96
CA SER A 151 2.00 -1.07 2.36
C SER A 151 3.18 -0.24 2.84
N GLY A 152 4.42 -0.68 2.59
CA GLY A 152 5.63 0.05 2.97
C GLY A 152 5.71 1.44 2.35
N VAL A 153 5.53 1.55 1.02
CA VAL A 153 5.57 2.81 0.28
C VAL A 153 4.43 3.74 0.69
N THR A 154 3.22 3.20 0.94
CA THR A 154 2.09 4.01 1.44
C THR A 154 2.41 4.64 2.78
N ILE A 155 2.95 3.85 3.73
CA ILE A 155 3.32 4.32 5.06
C ILE A 155 4.43 5.35 4.97
N ALA A 156 5.52 5.03 4.25
CA ALA A 156 6.66 5.93 4.07
C ALA A 156 6.22 7.27 3.49
N THR A 157 5.50 7.24 2.37
CA THR A 157 5.06 8.46 1.67
C THR A 157 4.08 9.28 2.53
N SER A 158 3.06 8.64 3.12
CA SER A 158 2.06 9.35 3.91
C SER A 158 2.66 9.96 5.18
N TYR A 159 3.56 9.23 5.84
CA TYR A 159 4.27 9.74 7.02
C TYR A 159 5.20 10.90 6.65
N THR A 160 5.98 10.79 5.57
CA THR A 160 6.83 11.89 5.10
C THR A 160 6.01 13.14 4.79
N LEU A 161 4.88 13.03 4.07
CA LEU A 161 4.02 14.19 3.80
C LEU A 161 3.47 14.80 5.08
N GLU A 162 2.98 13.97 6.00
CA GLU A 162 2.41 14.42 7.27
C GLU A 162 3.45 15.12 8.15
N GLN A 163 4.67 14.59 8.22
CA GLN A 163 5.76 15.19 8.98
C GLN A 163 6.27 16.49 8.37
N LEU A 164 6.42 16.56 7.05
CA LEU A 164 6.84 17.79 6.38
C LEU A 164 5.78 18.90 6.50
N ASN A 165 4.49 18.55 6.58
CA ASN A 165 3.42 19.51 6.78
C ASN A 165 3.30 19.94 8.26
N SER A 166 3.39 19.00 9.20
CA SER A 166 3.16 19.27 10.63
C SER A 166 4.38 19.86 11.34
N ASN A 167 5.60 19.50 10.92
CA ASN A 167 6.86 19.96 11.50
C ASN A 167 7.62 20.90 10.54
N ARG A 168 6.89 21.68 9.74
CA ARG A 168 7.46 22.62 8.76
C ARG A 168 8.50 23.55 9.40
N ASP A 169 8.18 24.13 10.54
CA ASP A 169 9.02 25.11 11.23
C ASP A 169 10.40 24.53 11.59
N LYS A 170 10.46 23.24 11.98
CA LYS A 170 11.73 22.56 12.31
C LYS A 170 12.59 22.39 11.07
N VAL A 171 11.99 21.94 9.97
CA VAL A 171 12.71 21.73 8.71
C VAL A 171 13.19 23.07 8.14
N GLU A 172 12.39 24.13 8.23
CA GLU A 172 12.81 25.48 7.83
C GLU A 172 13.92 26.04 8.72
N THR A 173 13.89 25.74 10.02
CA THR A 173 14.98 26.11 10.94
C THR A 173 16.29 25.43 10.53
N TYR A 174 16.29 24.14 10.21
CA TYR A 174 17.50 23.45 9.72
C TYR A 174 18.03 24.08 8.43
N LEU A 175 17.14 24.40 7.48
CA LEU A 175 17.52 25.04 6.21
C LEU A 175 18.06 26.46 6.43
N ALA A 176 17.50 27.22 7.38
CA ALA A 176 17.98 28.55 7.75
C ALA A 176 19.39 28.52 8.40
N HIS A 177 19.74 27.42 9.07
CA HIS A 177 21.09 27.18 9.61
C HIS A 177 22.08 26.61 8.58
N GLY A 178 21.68 26.54 7.30
CA GLY A 178 22.55 26.09 6.20
C GLY A 178 22.57 24.58 5.96
N ALA A 179 21.69 23.80 6.60
CA ALA A 179 21.60 22.37 6.34
C ALA A 179 21.17 22.09 4.90
N THR A 180 21.73 21.04 4.30
CA THR A 180 21.31 20.57 2.99
C THR A 180 19.92 19.92 3.06
N ARG A 181 19.26 19.79 1.91
CA ARG A 181 17.94 19.13 1.78
C ARG A 181 17.94 17.72 2.39
N PHE A 182 19.02 16.98 2.15
CA PHE A 182 19.19 15.62 2.64
C PHE A 182 19.34 15.59 4.15
N GLU A 183 20.11 16.50 4.73
CA GLU A 183 20.28 16.61 6.18
C GLU A 183 18.99 17.02 6.88
N ALA A 184 18.27 18.01 6.34
CA ALA A 184 17.00 18.47 6.89
C ALA A 184 15.90 17.39 6.84
N CYS A 185 15.90 16.54 5.80
CA CYS A 185 14.91 15.47 5.64
C CYS A 185 15.34 14.13 6.26
N ARG A 186 16.62 13.96 6.64
CA ARG A 186 17.16 12.72 7.21
C ARG A 186 16.37 12.17 8.41
N PRO A 187 16.00 12.97 9.44
CA PRO A 187 15.24 12.44 10.57
C PRO A 187 13.86 11.95 10.14
N VAL A 188 13.16 12.73 9.31
CA VAL A 188 11.85 12.36 8.76
C VAL A 188 11.93 11.07 7.94
N ALA A 189 12.93 10.95 7.07
CA ALA A 189 13.12 9.77 6.23
C ALA A 189 13.45 8.52 7.05
N THR A 190 14.23 8.67 8.13
CA THR A 190 14.62 7.56 9.01
C THR A 190 13.40 7.01 9.73
N ASP A 191 12.56 7.87 10.29
CA ASP A 191 11.35 7.45 10.99
C ASP A 191 10.28 6.91 10.03
N ALA A 192 10.14 7.50 8.84
CA ALA A 192 9.30 6.98 7.78
C ALA A 192 9.68 5.55 7.39
N LEU A 193 10.97 5.30 7.19
CA LEU A 193 11.49 3.99 6.78
C LEU A 193 11.34 2.95 7.91
N ARG A 194 11.58 3.33 9.17
CA ARG A 194 11.34 2.46 10.34
C ARG A 194 9.87 2.03 10.40
N LEU A 195 8.95 2.97 10.26
CA LEU A 195 7.51 2.67 10.25
C LEU A 195 7.12 1.79 9.07
N ALA A 196 7.67 2.03 7.88
CA ALA A 196 7.40 1.24 6.69
C ALA A 196 7.92 -0.21 6.78
N LEU A 197 9.04 -0.43 7.48
CA LEU A 197 9.67 -1.76 7.62
C LEU A 197 9.21 -2.54 8.86
N THR A 198 8.58 -1.88 9.82
CA THR A 198 8.07 -2.53 11.03
C THR A 198 7.18 -3.75 10.75
N PRO A 199 6.22 -3.72 9.79
CA PRO A 199 5.36 -4.87 9.52
C PRO A 199 6.12 -6.12 9.10
N ILE A 200 7.11 -5.99 8.21
CA ILE A 200 7.86 -7.16 7.72
C ILE A 200 8.83 -7.69 8.78
N ILE A 201 9.45 -6.81 9.56
CA ILE A 201 10.33 -7.21 10.67
C ILE A 201 9.52 -7.98 11.73
N ASN A 202 8.31 -7.52 12.05
CA ASN A 202 7.46 -8.18 13.04
C ASN A 202 6.89 -9.52 12.54
N GLN A 203 6.78 -9.72 11.22
CA GLN A 203 6.29 -10.98 10.65
C GLN A 203 7.37 -12.07 10.59
N MET A 204 8.65 -11.73 10.45
CA MET A 204 9.74 -12.70 10.29
C MET A 204 9.80 -13.77 11.40
N PRO A 205 9.73 -13.43 12.71
CA PRO A 205 9.75 -14.44 13.77
C PRO A 205 8.51 -15.34 13.75
N VAL A 206 7.34 -14.78 13.42
CA VAL A 206 6.07 -15.51 13.39
C VAL A 206 6.06 -16.55 12.26
N ILE A 207 6.64 -16.20 11.10
CA ILE A 207 6.77 -17.11 9.95
C ILE A 207 7.65 -18.32 10.29
N GLY A 208 8.72 -18.10 11.07
CA GLY A 208 9.63 -19.19 11.45
C GLY A 208 9.07 -20.14 12.52
N LEU A 209 8.06 -19.71 13.29
CA LEU A 209 7.57 -20.46 14.45
C LEU A 209 6.14 -21.00 14.32
N ILE A 210 5.22 -20.22 13.76
CA ILE A 210 3.77 -20.47 13.88
C ILE A 210 3.07 -20.45 12.51
N SER A 211 3.45 -19.51 11.64
CA SER A 211 2.74 -19.27 10.39
C SER A 211 3.50 -19.87 9.21
N LEU A 212 3.00 -20.97 8.66
CA LEU A 212 3.49 -21.50 7.39
C LEU A 212 2.92 -20.67 6.23
N PRO A 213 3.75 -19.92 5.48
CA PRO A 213 3.27 -19.10 4.39
C PRO A 213 2.65 -19.96 3.29
N GLY A 214 1.66 -19.42 2.59
CA GLY A 214 0.94 -20.17 1.55
C GLY A 214 1.83 -20.72 0.43
N MET A 215 2.93 -20.05 0.09
CA MET A 215 3.89 -20.57 -0.91
C MET A 215 4.69 -21.76 -0.37
N PHE A 216 5.12 -21.72 0.90
CA PHE A 216 5.78 -22.85 1.55
C PHE A 216 4.84 -24.05 1.66
N THR A 217 3.65 -23.86 2.22
CA THR A 217 2.65 -24.93 2.34
C THR A 217 2.23 -25.45 0.97
N GLY A 218 2.06 -24.56 -0.01
CA GLY A 218 1.72 -24.93 -1.38
C GLY A 218 2.82 -25.78 -2.05
N ALA A 219 4.10 -25.44 -1.85
CA ALA A 219 5.21 -26.24 -2.36
C ALA A 219 5.26 -27.62 -1.71
N VAL A 220 5.09 -27.71 -0.38
CA VAL A 220 5.07 -28.97 0.36
C VAL A 220 3.88 -29.84 -0.05
N LEU A 221 2.67 -29.27 -0.13
CA LEU A 221 1.48 -29.98 -0.60
C LEU A 221 1.57 -30.41 -2.07
N GLY A 222 2.32 -29.65 -2.88
CA GLY A 222 2.65 -29.99 -4.26
C GLY A 222 3.72 -31.07 -4.42
N GLY A 223 4.20 -31.67 -3.32
CA GLY A 223 5.17 -32.75 -3.33
C GLY A 223 6.64 -32.30 -3.40
N ALA A 224 6.93 -31.01 -3.20
CA ALA A 224 8.30 -30.54 -3.08
C ALA A 224 8.94 -30.99 -1.76
N ASP A 225 10.24 -31.22 -1.80
CA ASP A 225 11.03 -31.50 -0.61
C ASP A 225 10.96 -30.34 0.40
N VAL A 226 10.75 -30.67 1.68
CA VAL A 226 10.49 -29.70 2.75
C VAL A 226 11.70 -28.80 3.01
N ASP A 227 12.91 -29.36 2.94
CA ASP A 227 14.16 -28.60 3.10
C ASP A 227 14.33 -27.58 1.97
N THR A 228 14.07 -28.01 0.73
CA THR A 228 14.09 -27.14 -0.44
C THR A 228 13.04 -26.02 -0.33
N ALA A 229 11.81 -26.36 0.08
CA ALA A 229 10.74 -25.38 0.29
C ALA A 229 11.10 -24.36 1.38
N ALA A 230 11.74 -24.79 2.47
CA ALA A 230 12.18 -23.91 3.56
C ALA A 230 13.24 -22.91 3.08
N LYS A 231 14.23 -23.38 2.32
CA LYS A 231 15.28 -22.53 1.73
C LYS A 231 14.70 -21.48 0.79
N LEU A 232 13.77 -21.88 -0.08
CA LEU A 232 13.06 -20.95 -0.97
C LEU A 232 12.29 -19.90 -0.16
N GLN A 233 11.57 -20.30 0.89
CA GLN A 233 10.81 -19.38 1.72
C GLN A 233 11.72 -18.36 2.43
N MET A 234 12.89 -18.79 2.94
CA MET A 234 13.88 -17.88 3.54
C MET A 234 14.37 -16.84 2.52
N ILE A 235 14.76 -17.28 1.32
CA ILE A 235 15.20 -16.39 0.24
C ILE A 235 14.13 -15.36 -0.10
N ILE A 236 12.88 -15.80 -0.29
CA ILE A 236 11.77 -14.91 -0.63
C ILE A 236 11.58 -13.84 0.46
N ILE A 237 11.56 -14.22 1.74
CA ILE A 237 11.35 -13.27 2.84
C ILE A 237 12.47 -12.21 2.90
N PHE A 238 13.72 -12.60 2.65
CA PHE A 238 14.83 -11.64 2.58
C PHE A 238 14.69 -10.69 1.38
N CYS A 239 14.28 -11.20 0.21
CA CYS A 239 14.01 -10.38 -0.97
C CYS A 239 12.80 -9.45 -0.78
N LEU A 240 11.74 -9.89 -0.10
CA LEU A 240 10.60 -9.05 0.25
C LEU A 240 11.02 -7.88 1.15
N SER A 241 11.90 -8.13 2.13
CA SER A 241 12.45 -7.10 3.00
C SER A 241 13.30 -6.09 2.25
N ALA A 242 14.27 -6.58 1.46
CA ALA A 242 15.14 -5.73 0.66
C ALA A 242 14.34 -4.87 -0.33
N SER A 243 13.45 -5.48 -1.11
CA SER A 243 12.64 -4.76 -2.11
C SER A 243 11.71 -3.73 -1.47
N THR A 244 11.07 -4.05 -0.34
CA THR A 244 10.22 -3.10 0.40
C THR A 244 11.04 -1.93 0.95
N ALA A 245 12.25 -2.19 1.46
CA ALA A 245 13.16 -1.14 1.93
C ALA A 245 13.60 -0.21 0.80
N PHE A 246 14.05 -0.75 -0.34
CA PHE A 246 14.46 0.04 -1.49
C PHE A 246 13.31 0.85 -2.11
N ALA A 247 12.13 0.23 -2.26
CA ALA A 247 10.95 0.93 -2.78
C ALA A 247 10.51 2.07 -1.83
N SER A 248 10.46 1.81 -0.52
CA SER A 248 10.05 2.81 0.47
C SER A 248 11.06 3.95 0.59
N LEU A 249 12.36 3.63 0.59
CA LEU A 249 13.43 4.62 0.64
C LEU A 249 13.45 5.52 -0.60
N SER A 250 13.38 4.93 -1.80
CA SER A 250 13.35 5.69 -3.05
C SER A 250 12.12 6.61 -3.12
N ALA A 251 10.95 6.11 -2.71
CA ALA A 251 9.72 6.89 -2.66
C ALA A 251 9.83 8.04 -1.65
N CYS A 252 10.42 7.80 -0.48
CA CYS A 252 10.64 8.82 0.54
C CYS A 252 11.61 9.91 0.04
N ILE A 253 12.74 9.54 -0.55
CA ILE A 253 13.72 10.49 -1.08
C ILE A 253 13.11 11.35 -2.18
N ALA A 254 12.41 10.73 -3.13
CA ALA A 254 11.73 11.45 -4.21
C ALA A 254 10.66 12.40 -3.67
N THR A 255 9.88 11.95 -2.69
CA THR A 255 8.85 12.77 -2.02
C THR A 255 9.48 13.98 -1.30
N CYS A 256 10.56 13.78 -0.55
CA CYS A 256 11.31 14.88 0.09
C CYS A 256 11.86 15.87 -0.96
N GLY A 257 12.40 15.37 -2.07
CA GLY A 257 12.92 16.21 -3.16
C GLY A 257 11.86 17.03 -3.89
N ILE A 258 10.61 16.57 -3.92
CA ILE A 258 9.48 17.30 -4.54
C ILE A 258 8.90 18.33 -3.57
N MET A 259 8.86 18.03 -2.27
CA MET A 259 8.32 18.92 -1.24
C MET A 259 9.30 20.04 -0.84
N VAL A 260 10.60 19.77 -0.86
CA VAL A 260 11.66 20.75 -0.56
C VAL A 260 12.28 21.20 -1.89
N ASP A 261 12.18 22.48 -2.22
CA ASP A 261 12.68 23.04 -3.49
C ASP A 261 14.17 23.43 -3.44
N ALA A 262 14.86 23.46 -4.60
CA ALA A 262 16.32 23.62 -4.76
C ALA A 262 16.90 24.75 -3.93
N ARG A 263 16.06 25.76 -3.67
CA ARG A 263 16.34 26.98 -2.93
C ARG A 263 16.04 26.90 -1.43
N GLY A 264 15.87 25.69 -0.86
CA GLY A 264 15.64 25.49 0.58
C GLY A 264 14.27 25.97 1.07
N ARG A 265 13.21 25.86 0.24
CA ARG A 265 11.84 26.23 0.63
C ARG A 265 10.93 25.01 0.62
N ILE A 266 10.16 24.84 1.69
CA ILE A 266 9.10 23.83 1.75
C ILE A 266 7.90 24.37 0.98
N ARG A 267 7.35 23.54 0.08
CA ARG A 267 6.22 23.88 -0.79
C ARG A 267 4.95 23.13 -0.35
N PRO A 268 4.29 23.56 0.75
CA PRO A 268 3.08 22.90 1.26
C PRO A 268 1.93 22.96 0.25
N GLU A 269 1.94 23.91 -0.69
CA GLU A 269 0.94 24.05 -1.75
C GLU A 269 0.87 22.86 -2.71
N ARG A 270 1.89 22.00 -2.71
CA ARG A 270 1.96 20.81 -3.58
C ARG A 270 1.27 19.59 -2.99
N ALA A 271 1.03 19.56 -1.68
CA ALA A 271 0.38 18.45 -1.00
C ALA A 271 -1.06 18.82 -0.64
N TRP A 272 -2.02 18.02 -1.10
CA TRP A 272 -3.43 18.18 -0.73
C TRP A 272 -4.01 16.89 -0.18
N SER A 273 -5.02 17.03 0.67
CA SER A 273 -5.78 15.91 1.20
C SER A 273 -6.52 15.22 0.05
N ALA A 274 -6.41 13.88 -0.05
CA ALA A 274 -7.12 13.12 -1.07
C ALA A 274 -8.65 13.29 -0.96
N LYS A 275 -9.16 13.67 0.23
CA LYS A 275 -10.58 13.93 0.47
C LYS A 275 -11.06 15.29 -0.06
N ASP A 276 -10.18 16.29 -0.09
CA ASP A 276 -10.56 17.68 -0.39
C ASP A 276 -10.47 18.01 -1.90
N GLY A 277 -10.05 17.05 -2.72
CA GLY A 277 -9.82 17.24 -4.15
C GLY A 277 -8.56 18.06 -4.45
N ARG A 278 -8.14 18.13 -5.72
CA ARG A 278 -7.02 19.01 -6.11
C ARG A 278 -7.43 20.46 -5.81
N PRO A 279 -6.62 21.25 -5.09
CA PRO A 279 -6.87 22.68 -5.02
C PRO A 279 -6.78 23.23 -6.43
N THR A 280 -7.88 23.83 -6.92
CA THR A 280 -7.84 24.63 -8.15
C THR A 280 -6.75 25.68 -7.97
N PRO A 281 -5.84 25.88 -8.95
CA PRO A 281 -4.80 26.89 -8.83
C PRO A 281 -5.48 28.20 -8.46
N ARG A 282 -5.12 28.72 -7.27
CA ARG A 282 -5.64 29.98 -6.77
C ARG A 282 -5.31 31.01 -7.84
N VAL A 283 -6.30 31.44 -8.60
CA VAL A 283 -6.17 32.58 -9.53
C VAL A 283 -5.49 33.66 -8.70
N VAL A 284 -4.30 34.05 -9.12
CA VAL A 284 -3.52 35.14 -8.52
C VAL A 284 -4.52 36.27 -8.33
N ARG A 285 -4.81 36.62 -7.07
CA ARG A 285 -5.68 37.75 -6.75
C ARG A 285 -5.05 38.94 -7.47
N GLN A 286 -5.73 39.39 -8.52
CA GLN A 286 -5.37 40.59 -9.25
C GLN A 286 -5.25 41.71 -8.20
N PRO A 287 -4.18 42.51 -8.23
CA PRO A 287 -3.95 43.53 -7.21
C PRO A 287 -5.18 44.43 -7.10
N ALA A 288 -5.62 44.63 -5.85
CA ALA A 288 -6.80 45.40 -5.49
C ALA A 288 -6.71 46.82 -6.07
N SER A 289 -7.38 47.06 -7.20
CA SER A 289 -7.63 48.41 -7.73
C SER A 289 -8.93 48.54 -8.53
N SER A 290 -9.79 47.52 -8.60
CA SER A 290 -11.09 47.64 -9.30
C SER A 290 -12.32 47.27 -8.46
N ALA A 291 -12.18 46.99 -7.16
CA ALA A 291 -13.31 46.68 -6.27
C ALA A 291 -13.94 47.94 -5.65
N ALA A 292 -14.31 48.90 -6.50
CA ALA A 292 -15.10 50.07 -6.11
C ALA A 292 -16.31 50.22 -7.04
N ALA A 293 -17.13 49.18 -7.15
CA ALA A 293 -18.52 49.27 -7.60
C ALA A 293 -19.23 47.92 -7.38
N ALA A 294 -20.48 47.97 -6.94
CA ALA A 294 -21.38 46.89 -6.51
C ALA A 294 -21.07 46.37 -5.09
N GLY A 295 -21.86 46.65 -4.06
CA GLY A 295 -23.32 46.83 -4.02
C GLY A 295 -23.90 45.65 -3.24
N ASP A 296 -24.40 45.94 -2.04
CA ASP A 296 -24.74 45.03 -0.94
C ASP A 296 -25.81 43.97 -1.24
N ASP A 297 -25.63 42.76 -0.69
CA ASP A 297 -26.71 42.01 0.00
C ASP A 297 -26.14 40.90 0.93
N PRO A 298 -26.16 41.04 2.28
CA PRO A 298 -25.50 40.10 3.18
C PRO A 298 -26.35 38.89 3.63
N ALA A 299 -27.57 38.71 3.11
CA ALA A 299 -28.50 37.71 3.67
C ALA A 299 -28.66 36.40 2.86
N ALA A 300 -28.17 36.30 1.61
CA ALA A 300 -28.47 35.15 0.74
C ALA A 300 -27.39 34.05 0.70
N GLY A 301 -26.15 34.32 1.13
CA GLY A 301 -25.02 33.37 1.04
C GLY A 301 -24.87 32.42 2.24
N ALA A 302 -25.50 32.73 3.38
CA ALA A 302 -25.26 32.02 4.64
C ALA A 302 -26.03 30.70 4.78
N LEU A 303 -27.07 30.46 3.96
CA LEU A 303 -27.94 29.28 4.12
C LEU A 303 -27.58 28.10 3.21
N LEU A 304 -26.82 28.31 2.13
CA LEU A 304 -26.38 27.23 1.24
C LEU A 304 -25.04 26.59 1.64
N GLY A 305 -24.20 27.30 2.40
CA GLY A 305 -22.92 26.77 2.90
C GLY A 305 -23.04 25.86 4.13
N VAL A 306 -24.07 26.06 4.97
CA VAL A 306 -24.22 25.30 6.22
C VAL A 306 -24.92 23.95 6.01
N GLN A 307 -25.79 23.82 4.99
CA GLN A 307 -26.44 22.53 4.69
C GLN A 307 -25.55 21.54 3.92
N ALA A 308 -24.58 22.01 3.13
CA ALA A 308 -23.64 21.12 2.44
C ALA A 308 -22.58 20.49 3.37
N GLN A 309 -22.29 21.14 4.50
CA GLN A 309 -21.27 20.68 5.45
C GLN A 309 -21.82 19.69 6.50
N ALA A 310 -23.15 19.64 6.69
CA ALA A 310 -23.82 18.74 7.63
C ALA A 310 -24.15 17.35 7.04
N MET A 311 -24.12 17.17 5.72
CA MET A 311 -24.59 15.94 5.06
C MET A 311 -23.50 14.89 4.79
N TRP A 312 -22.22 15.19 5.05
CA TRP A 312 -21.09 14.26 4.84
C TRP A 312 -20.24 13.93 6.09
N TYR A 313 -20.59 14.49 7.26
CA TYR A 313 -19.87 14.26 8.52
C TYR A 313 -20.82 13.85 9.66
N GLY A 314 -21.21 12.57 9.67
CA GLY A 314 -21.77 11.92 10.85
C GLY A 314 -20.68 11.54 11.86
N ILE A 315 -20.04 12.52 12.49
CA ILE A 315 -19.29 12.31 13.75
C ILE A 315 -20.31 12.50 14.87
N PRO A 316 -20.63 11.49 15.70
CA PRO A 316 -21.54 11.71 16.82
C PRO A 316 -20.88 12.67 17.81
N GLU A 317 -21.55 13.80 18.08
CA GLU A 317 -21.14 14.81 19.07
C GLU A 317 -20.89 14.21 20.47
N ALA A 318 -21.37 13.00 20.73
CA ALA A 318 -21.07 12.21 21.91
C ALA A 318 -19.56 12.05 22.16
N TRP A 319 -18.74 11.89 21.12
CA TRP A 319 -17.29 11.72 21.25
C TRP A 319 -16.57 13.03 21.65
N ARG A 320 -17.08 14.18 21.17
CA ARG A 320 -16.58 15.52 21.58
C ARG A 320 -17.06 15.94 22.96
N ARG A 321 -18.18 15.39 23.46
CA ARG A 321 -18.63 15.57 24.85
C ARG A 321 -17.83 14.69 25.82
N TRP A 322 -17.56 13.43 25.47
CA TRP A 322 -16.74 12.52 26.27
C TRP A 322 -15.30 13.03 26.44
N ARG A 323 -14.65 13.54 25.38
CA ARG A 323 -13.28 14.10 25.46
C ARG A 323 -13.20 15.40 26.28
N ARG A 324 -14.32 16.15 26.44
CA ARG A 324 -14.37 17.34 27.30
C ARG A 324 -14.68 17.03 28.76
N GLN A 325 -15.34 15.90 29.04
CA GLN A 325 -15.64 15.49 30.42
C GLN A 325 -14.50 14.70 31.08
N GLY A 326 -13.58 14.11 30.32
CA GLY A 326 -12.44 13.34 30.85
C GLY A 326 -11.28 14.17 31.45
N ASN A 327 -11.38 15.51 31.51
CA ASN A 327 -10.30 16.38 31.98
C ASN A 327 -10.67 17.25 33.20
N VAL A 328 -11.76 16.90 33.89
CA VAL A 328 -12.13 17.49 35.18
C VAL A 328 -12.48 16.33 36.11
N GLN A 329 -11.49 15.73 36.75
CA GLN A 329 -11.55 14.91 37.99
C GLN A 329 -10.18 14.23 38.17
N LEU A 330 -9.11 15.03 38.31
CA LEU A 330 -7.86 14.64 38.97
C LEU A 330 -7.30 15.92 39.61
N ARG A 331 -7.91 16.29 40.73
CA ARG A 331 -7.29 17.04 41.83
C ARG A 331 -7.31 16.13 43.04
#